data_AF-A0A2K3MXU9-F1
#
_entry.id   AF-A0A2K3MXU9-F1
#
_cell.length_a   1.000
_cell.length_b   1.000
_cell.length_c   1.000
_cell.angle_alpha   90.00
_cell.angle_beta   90.00
_cell.angle_gamma   90.00
#
_symmetry.space_group_name_H-M   'P 1'
#
loop_
_entity.id
_entity.type
_entity.pdbx_description
1 polymer ?
#
loop_
_entity_poly.entity_id
_entity_poly.type
_entity_poly.pdbx_seq_one_letter_code
_entity_poly.pdbx_strand_id
1 'polypeptide(L)'
;IAVYKALYKSFGGFAADVVAAIDQAAQDGVDIISLSITPNRRPPGVATFFNPIDMALLSAVKAGIFVVQAAGNTGPSPMSMSSFSPWILTVGAASHDRLYSNSISLGNNVTIPGVGLAPSTDENKLYKLIHAHDALSNDTSVSDDMYVGECQDASKYNRDLIKGNLLICSYSIRFVLGISTIKRATETAQNASAAGVVFYMDPYVIGFQLNPVAIKMPGIIIPSTNDSKILMQYYNSSLEIDTVSKKVVKFGAVAAICGGLKANYSNTAPKVMYYSARGPDPADSLPRQADILKPNLLAPGNFIWAAWSSLGTDSVEFQGENFAIMSGTSMAAPHIAGLAALIKQKFPNFSPAAIASALSTTASQNDKSGGPIMAQRSYAFPDLSQTPATPFDMGSGFVNATGALNPGLIFDTSYDDYMSFLCGINGSAPVVLNYTGQNCLLYNSTLYGPNLNLPSITLAKLNQSTIVQRTVQNIAENNETYSVGWNAPFGVSVKVTPTHFSIGNGEKQVLSVILNATTNNSVASFGKIGLFGDQGHVVNIPLSVIYKISYTNITTSS
;
A
#
# COMPACT_ATOMS: atom_id res chain seq x y z
N ILE A 1 1.92 13.80 20.43
CA ILE A 1 1.28 12.53 20.00
C ILE A 1 0.36 12.10 21.13
N ALA A 2 -0.92 11.89 20.84
CA ALA A 2 -1.87 11.29 21.77
C ALA A 2 -2.22 9.88 21.27
N VAL A 3 -2.25 8.89 22.16
CA VAL A 3 -2.46 7.48 21.80
C VAL A 3 -3.79 7.01 22.37
N TYR A 4 -4.70 6.58 21.49
CA TYR A 4 -6.00 6.04 21.85
C TYR A 4 -6.07 4.57 21.45
N LYS A 5 -5.96 3.67 22.43
CA LYS A 5 -5.95 2.23 22.17
C LYS A 5 -7.39 1.71 22.00
N ALA A 6 -7.77 1.44 20.76
CA ALA A 6 -9.05 0.80 20.43
C ALA A 6 -8.92 -0.68 20.03
N LEU A 7 -7.70 -1.19 19.86
CA LEU A 7 -7.45 -2.56 19.40
C LEU A 7 -6.71 -3.44 20.42
N TYR A 8 -7.03 -4.73 20.40
CA TYR A 8 -6.57 -5.78 21.28
C TYR A 8 -6.26 -7.06 20.49
N LYS A 9 -5.16 -7.73 20.85
CA LYS A 9 -4.62 -8.91 20.15
C LYS A 9 -5.64 -10.05 19.94
N SER A 10 -6.50 -10.31 20.92
CA SER A 10 -7.36 -11.50 20.92
C SER A 10 -8.60 -11.39 20.01
N PHE A 11 -9.11 -10.18 19.76
CA PHE A 11 -10.35 -9.99 19.01
C PHE A 11 -10.29 -8.82 18.00
N GLY A 12 -9.13 -8.19 17.83
CA GLY A 12 -8.98 -7.01 17.01
C GLY A 12 -9.50 -5.78 17.74
N GLY A 13 -10.81 -5.59 17.79
CA GLY A 13 -11.47 -4.44 18.44
C GLY A 13 -12.91 -4.33 17.96
N PHE A 14 -13.78 -3.66 18.72
CA PHE A 14 -15.14 -3.39 18.28
C PHE A 14 -15.25 -2.02 17.61
N ALA A 15 -16.22 -1.87 16.70
CA ALA A 15 -16.50 -0.56 16.09
C ALA A 15 -16.81 0.50 17.16
N ALA A 16 -17.45 0.11 18.26
CA ALA A 16 -17.73 0.99 19.39
C ALA A 16 -16.45 1.52 20.07
N ASP A 17 -15.41 0.68 20.23
CA ASP A 17 -14.13 1.10 20.82
C ASP A 17 -13.42 2.13 19.94
N VAL A 18 -13.47 1.91 18.62
CA VAL A 18 -12.88 2.82 17.63
C VAL A 18 -13.63 4.15 17.60
N VAL A 19 -14.97 4.12 17.62
CA VAL A 19 -15.80 5.34 17.70
C VAL A 19 -15.52 6.10 18.99
N ALA A 20 -15.47 5.44 20.15
CA ALA A 20 -15.16 6.09 21.42
C ALA A 20 -13.75 6.73 21.41
N ALA A 21 -12.77 6.09 20.79
CA ALA A 21 -11.43 6.65 20.63
C ALA A 21 -11.42 7.89 19.72
N ILE A 22 -12.19 7.88 18.62
CA ILE A 22 -12.34 9.03 17.72
C ILE A 22 -13.00 10.21 18.46
N ASP A 23 -14.09 9.94 19.18
CA ASP A 23 -14.82 10.96 19.93
C ASP A 23 -13.95 11.57 21.04
N GLN A 24 -13.21 10.74 21.78
CA GLN A 24 -12.28 11.23 22.80
C GLN A 24 -11.15 12.04 22.18
N ALA A 25 -10.57 11.60 21.06
CA ALA A 25 -9.54 12.35 20.36
C ALA A 25 -10.04 13.73 19.91
N ALA A 26 -11.28 13.81 19.44
CA ALA A 26 -11.90 15.08 19.06
C ALA A 26 -12.13 16.00 20.28
N GLN A 27 -12.57 15.47 21.41
CA GLN A 27 -12.73 16.23 22.66
C GLN A 27 -11.39 16.76 23.20
N ASP A 28 -10.32 15.97 23.06
CA ASP A 28 -8.98 16.35 23.46
C ASP A 28 -8.34 17.38 22.50
N GLY A 29 -9.03 17.72 21.40
CA GLY A 29 -8.63 18.79 20.48
C GLY A 29 -7.45 18.42 19.57
N VAL A 30 -7.34 17.16 19.15
CA VAL A 30 -6.28 16.76 18.20
C VAL A 30 -6.50 17.40 16.83
N ASP A 31 -5.41 17.79 16.16
CA ASP A 31 -5.49 18.35 14.79
C ASP A 31 -5.70 17.27 13.72
N ILE A 32 -5.14 16.07 13.95
CA ILE A 32 -5.04 15.00 12.97
C ILE A 32 -5.32 13.65 13.62
N ILE A 33 -6.16 12.84 12.98
CA ILE A 33 -6.41 11.44 13.30
C ILE A 33 -5.76 10.56 12.23
N SER A 34 -4.84 9.68 12.66
CA SER A 34 -4.20 8.67 11.81
C SER A 34 -4.76 7.29 12.13
N LEU A 35 -5.46 6.68 11.17
CA LEU A 35 -6.07 5.37 11.30
C LEU A 35 -5.45 4.36 10.35
N SER A 36 -4.54 3.56 10.88
CA SER A 36 -3.95 2.42 10.18
C SER A 36 -4.81 1.16 10.25
N ILE A 37 -6.14 1.34 10.25
CA ILE A 37 -7.17 0.32 10.44
C ILE A 37 -8.33 0.56 9.47
N THR A 38 -8.97 -0.50 9.01
CA THR A 38 -10.19 -0.44 8.20
C THR A 38 -11.17 -1.51 8.67
N PRO A 39 -12.48 -1.37 8.36
CA PRO A 39 -13.42 -2.45 8.53
C PRO A 39 -12.94 -3.72 7.81
N ASN A 40 -13.07 -4.87 8.46
CA ASN A 40 -12.67 -6.18 7.91
C ASN A 40 -13.68 -6.77 6.92
N ARG A 41 -14.86 -6.15 6.81
CA ARG A 41 -15.91 -6.49 5.88
C ARG A 41 -16.52 -5.22 5.32
N ARG A 42 -16.96 -5.30 4.07
CA ARG A 42 -17.75 -4.24 3.45
C ARG A 42 -19.02 -3.99 4.28
N PRO A 43 -19.26 -2.75 4.74
CA PRO A 43 -20.49 -2.43 5.45
C PRO A 43 -21.71 -2.63 4.55
N PRO A 44 -22.79 -3.28 5.05
CA PRO A 44 -24.06 -3.35 4.32
C PRO A 44 -24.78 -1.99 4.38
N GLY A 45 -25.69 -1.74 3.44
CA GLY A 45 -26.57 -0.56 3.48
C GLY A 45 -26.62 0.21 2.16
N VAL A 46 -27.06 1.47 2.26
CA VAL A 46 -27.29 2.36 1.12
C VAL A 46 -25.99 2.73 0.42
N ALA A 47 -24.89 2.89 1.16
CA ALA A 47 -23.54 3.13 0.67
C ALA A 47 -22.51 2.61 1.68
N THR A 48 -21.28 2.30 1.26
CA THR A 48 -20.24 1.68 2.12
C THR A 48 -19.82 2.54 3.30
N PHE A 49 -19.82 3.86 3.12
CA PHE A 49 -19.46 4.83 4.15
C PHE A 49 -20.58 5.12 5.17
N PHE A 50 -21.78 4.52 5.03
CA PHE A 50 -22.83 4.62 6.05
C PHE A 50 -22.63 3.58 7.17
N ASN A 51 -21.55 3.74 7.94
CA ASN A 51 -21.27 2.94 9.11
C ASN A 51 -20.78 3.80 10.28
N PRO A 52 -20.82 3.30 11.53
CA PRO A 52 -20.53 4.10 12.71
C PRO A 52 -19.14 4.75 12.71
N ILE A 53 -18.12 4.06 12.18
CA ILE A 53 -16.74 4.56 12.17
C ILE A 53 -16.62 5.74 11.21
N ASP A 54 -17.10 5.58 9.96
CA ASP A 54 -17.03 6.64 8.96
C ASP A 54 -17.85 7.88 9.34
N MET A 55 -18.99 7.70 10.02
CA MET A 55 -19.83 8.79 10.53
C MET A 55 -19.21 9.52 11.72
N ALA A 56 -18.51 8.80 12.61
CA ALA A 56 -17.71 9.43 13.66
C ALA A 56 -16.55 10.25 13.07
N LEU A 57 -15.89 9.74 12.02
CA LEU A 57 -14.84 10.48 11.32
C LEU A 57 -15.37 11.71 10.58
N LEU A 58 -16.58 11.67 10.03
CA LEU A 58 -17.24 12.86 9.49
C LEU A 58 -17.47 13.92 10.57
N SER A 59 -17.83 13.50 11.79
CA SER A 59 -17.99 14.40 12.94
C SER A 59 -16.65 15.01 13.37
N ALA A 60 -15.56 14.24 13.33
CA ALA A 60 -14.21 14.78 13.54
C ALA A 60 -13.82 15.81 12.46
N VAL A 61 -14.13 15.53 11.18
CA VAL A 61 -13.90 16.48 10.07
C VAL A 61 -14.72 17.76 10.25
N LYS A 62 -15.96 17.67 10.74
CA LYS A 62 -16.77 18.84 11.12
C LYS A 62 -16.08 19.71 12.17
N ALA A 63 -15.37 19.10 13.11
CA ALA A 63 -14.59 19.79 14.13
C ALA A 63 -13.25 20.35 13.59
N GLY A 64 -12.97 20.22 12.28
CA GLY A 64 -11.74 20.70 11.65
C GLY A 64 -10.56 19.73 11.74
N ILE A 65 -10.80 18.50 12.18
CA ILE A 65 -9.76 17.47 12.36
C ILE A 65 -9.51 16.77 11.04
N PHE A 66 -8.25 16.73 10.60
CA PHE A 66 -7.87 16.01 9.41
C PHE A 66 -7.79 14.50 9.65
N VAL A 67 -8.43 13.71 8.80
CA VAL A 67 -8.48 12.25 8.94
C VAL A 67 -7.74 11.58 7.79
N VAL A 68 -6.78 10.73 8.13
CA VAL A 68 -6.06 9.88 7.19
C VAL A 68 -6.22 8.42 7.54
N GLN A 69 -6.53 7.59 6.54
CA GLN A 69 -6.77 6.16 6.73
C GLN A 69 -6.01 5.31 5.71
N ALA A 70 -5.54 4.15 6.15
CA ALA A 70 -4.96 3.14 5.26
C ALA A 70 -6.00 2.62 4.25
N ALA A 71 -5.60 2.36 3.00
CA ALA A 71 -6.51 1.82 1.98
C ALA A 71 -6.91 0.35 2.21
N GLY A 72 -6.06 -0.42 2.89
CA GLY A 72 -6.18 -1.87 3.06
C GLY A 72 -5.09 -2.64 2.30
N ASN A 73 -4.90 -3.92 2.67
CA ASN A 73 -3.82 -4.78 2.17
C ASN A 73 -4.33 -5.99 1.35
N THR A 74 -5.48 -5.83 0.68
CA THR A 74 -6.24 -6.86 -0.04
C THR A 74 -6.12 -6.75 -1.56
N GLY A 75 -5.19 -5.94 -2.07
CA GLY A 75 -4.85 -5.86 -3.49
C GLY A 75 -4.25 -7.17 -4.03
N PRO A 76 -3.84 -7.26 -5.31
CA PRO A 76 -3.88 -6.21 -6.32
C PRO A 76 -5.18 -6.19 -7.13
N SER A 77 -6.16 -7.03 -6.78
CA SER A 77 -7.45 -7.10 -7.46
C SER A 77 -8.18 -5.74 -7.41
N PRO A 78 -8.86 -5.32 -8.47
CA PRO A 78 -9.76 -4.16 -8.44
C PRO A 78 -10.81 -4.29 -7.32
N MET A 79 -11.37 -3.17 -6.86
CA MET A 79 -12.44 -3.15 -5.85
C MET A 79 -12.08 -3.88 -4.55
N SER A 80 -10.84 -3.74 -4.08
CA SER A 80 -10.35 -4.46 -2.90
C SER A 80 -10.21 -3.59 -1.66
N MET A 81 -10.26 -2.25 -1.79
CA MET A 81 -10.06 -1.34 -0.66
C MET A 81 -11.18 -1.36 0.37
N SER A 82 -10.92 -0.75 1.53
CA SER A 82 -11.84 -0.74 2.68
C SER A 82 -12.09 0.65 3.27
N SER A 83 -11.53 1.70 2.66
CA SER A 83 -11.68 3.10 3.08
C SER A 83 -12.22 3.92 1.90
N PHE A 84 -13.49 4.36 1.99
CA PHE A 84 -14.26 4.86 0.83
C PHE A 84 -14.73 6.30 0.99
N SER A 85 -14.84 6.80 2.23
CA SER A 85 -15.46 8.08 2.54
C SER A 85 -14.78 9.27 1.87
N PRO A 86 -15.53 10.22 1.27
CA PRO A 86 -14.95 11.39 0.62
C PRO A 86 -14.28 12.39 1.58
N TRP A 87 -14.62 12.38 2.87
CA TRP A 87 -14.02 13.21 3.92
C TRP A 87 -12.75 12.59 4.55
N ILE A 88 -12.37 11.39 4.15
CA ILE A 88 -11.16 10.70 4.63
C ILE A 88 -10.11 10.73 3.52
N LEU A 89 -8.86 11.11 3.84
CA LEU A 89 -7.75 10.91 2.91
C LEU A 89 -7.26 9.46 2.99
N THR A 90 -7.56 8.66 1.96
CA THR A 90 -7.21 7.25 1.90
C THR A 90 -5.86 7.03 1.23
N VAL A 91 -4.95 6.30 1.88
CA VAL A 91 -3.55 6.17 1.46
C VAL A 91 -3.21 4.74 1.06
N GLY A 92 -2.74 4.57 -0.19
CA GLY A 92 -2.16 3.34 -0.70
C GLY A 92 -0.66 3.22 -0.39
N ALA A 93 -0.13 2.00 -0.49
CA ALA A 93 1.25 1.69 -0.17
C ALA A 93 2.13 1.59 -1.42
N ALA A 94 3.24 2.29 -1.40
CA ALA A 94 4.28 2.20 -2.41
C ALA A 94 5.63 1.81 -1.81
N SER A 95 6.52 1.29 -2.66
CA SER A 95 7.92 1.11 -2.30
C SER A 95 8.65 2.45 -2.18
N HIS A 96 9.64 2.50 -1.29
CA HIS A 96 10.73 3.47 -1.39
C HIS A 96 11.87 2.89 -2.25
N ASP A 97 12.87 3.70 -2.54
CA ASP A 97 14.04 3.31 -3.34
C ASP A 97 15.03 2.41 -2.61
N ARG A 98 15.09 2.48 -1.28
CA ARG A 98 16.02 1.66 -0.48
C ARG A 98 15.72 0.16 -0.63
N LEU A 99 16.76 -0.60 -0.96
CA LEU A 99 16.78 -2.06 -1.07
C LEU A 99 17.98 -2.61 -0.30
N TYR A 100 17.86 -3.85 0.18
CA TYR A 100 18.97 -4.60 0.79
C TYR A 100 19.22 -5.83 -0.07
N SER A 101 20.18 -5.72 -1.00
CA SER A 101 20.51 -6.81 -1.91
C SER A 101 21.32 -7.87 -1.18
N ASN A 102 20.86 -9.12 -1.26
CA ASN A 102 21.56 -10.29 -0.74
C ASN A 102 21.54 -11.39 -1.83
N SER A 103 22.58 -12.20 -1.90
CA SER A 103 22.66 -13.34 -2.81
C SER A 103 23.52 -14.45 -2.22
N ILE A 104 23.36 -15.67 -2.74
CA ILE A 104 24.23 -16.80 -2.42
C ILE A 104 24.95 -17.25 -3.70
N SER A 105 26.26 -17.26 -3.66
CA SER A 105 27.12 -17.72 -4.75
C SER A 105 27.55 -19.16 -4.48
N LEU A 106 27.14 -20.06 -5.37
CA LEU A 106 27.38 -21.50 -5.29
C LEU A 106 28.74 -21.86 -5.91
N GLY A 107 29.33 -22.98 -5.48
CA GLY A 107 30.62 -23.47 -5.99
C GLY A 107 30.62 -23.84 -7.48
N ASN A 108 29.45 -23.93 -8.12
CA ASN A 108 29.29 -24.12 -9.57
C ASN A 108 29.12 -22.78 -10.34
N ASN A 109 29.48 -21.65 -9.74
CA ASN A 109 29.37 -20.28 -10.28
C ASN A 109 27.94 -19.78 -10.51
N VAL A 110 26.91 -20.50 -10.04
CA VAL A 110 25.54 -19.99 -10.04
C VAL A 110 25.38 -19.04 -8.86
N THR A 111 24.80 -17.87 -9.10
CA THR A 111 24.42 -16.92 -8.04
C THR A 111 22.91 -16.83 -7.96
N ILE A 112 22.37 -17.10 -6.78
CA ILE A 112 20.93 -17.04 -6.51
C ILE A 112 20.62 -15.77 -5.72
N PRO A 113 19.71 -14.91 -6.20
CA PRO A 113 19.28 -13.74 -5.44
C PRO A 113 18.43 -14.16 -4.24
N GLY A 114 18.54 -13.41 -3.15
CA GLY A 114 17.70 -13.58 -1.98
C GLY A 114 17.31 -12.26 -1.34
N VAL A 115 16.59 -12.38 -0.23
CA VAL A 115 16.17 -11.29 0.63
C VAL A 115 16.65 -11.56 2.05
N GLY A 116 16.64 -10.52 2.89
CA GLY A 116 17.02 -10.62 4.29
C GLY A 116 17.96 -9.49 4.70
N LEU A 117 18.01 -9.26 6.00
CA LEU A 117 18.85 -8.25 6.64
C LEU A 117 19.89 -8.96 7.50
N ALA A 118 20.89 -9.51 6.84
CA ALA A 118 21.90 -10.36 7.48
C ALA A 118 23.29 -10.00 6.95
N PRO A 119 24.36 -10.19 7.74
CA PRO A 119 25.73 -10.05 7.24
C PRO A 119 26.05 -11.10 6.16
N SER A 120 27.11 -10.85 5.39
CA SER A 120 27.70 -11.82 4.48
C SER A 120 28.56 -12.84 5.24
N THR A 121 28.90 -13.96 4.60
CA THR A 121 30.01 -14.79 5.05
C THR A 121 31.36 -14.10 4.81
N ASP A 122 32.45 -14.65 5.36
CA ASP A 122 33.82 -14.19 5.08
C ASP A 122 34.09 -14.07 3.57
N GLU A 123 34.75 -12.98 3.17
CA GLU A 123 35.13 -12.77 1.78
C GLU A 123 36.06 -13.88 1.26
N ASN A 124 35.86 -14.28 -0.01
CA ASN A 124 36.64 -15.29 -0.72
C ASN A 124 36.69 -16.69 -0.06
N LYS A 125 35.76 -16.99 0.84
CA LYS A 125 35.67 -18.28 1.51
C LYS A 125 34.35 -18.96 1.20
N LEU A 126 34.44 -20.17 0.67
CA LEU A 126 33.30 -21.05 0.45
C LEU A 126 33.11 -21.97 1.64
N TYR A 127 31.85 -22.14 2.04
CA TYR A 127 31.42 -22.96 3.16
C TYR A 127 30.64 -24.15 2.63
N LYS A 128 30.79 -25.33 3.24
CA LYS A 128 29.95 -26.47 2.85
C LYS A 128 28.48 -26.16 3.16
N LEU A 129 27.61 -26.63 2.30
CA LEU A 129 26.17 -26.62 2.52
C LEU A 129 25.77 -27.95 3.17
N ILE A 130 24.98 -27.88 4.23
CA ILE A 130 24.46 -29.03 4.95
C ILE A 130 22.96 -28.87 5.09
N HIS A 131 22.16 -29.76 4.49
CA HIS A 131 20.71 -29.74 4.66
C HIS A 131 20.31 -30.31 6.01
N ALA A 132 19.28 -29.72 6.62
CA ALA A 132 18.80 -30.10 7.95
C ALA A 132 18.46 -31.60 8.08
N HIS A 133 17.90 -32.24 7.04
CA HIS A 133 17.61 -33.67 7.06
C HIS A 133 18.87 -34.54 7.04
N ASP A 134 19.93 -34.11 6.34
CA ASP A 134 21.20 -34.84 6.28
C ASP A 134 22.09 -34.58 7.51
N ALA A 135 21.71 -33.64 8.36
CA ALA A 135 22.41 -33.29 9.59
C ALA A 135 21.85 -34.02 10.83
N LEU A 136 20.89 -34.94 10.71
CA LEU A 136 20.25 -35.57 11.86
C LEU A 136 21.20 -36.46 12.69
N SER A 137 21.05 -36.42 14.02
CA SER A 137 21.84 -37.26 14.94
C SER A 137 21.41 -38.73 14.96
N ASN A 138 20.11 -39.01 14.73
CA ASN A 138 19.53 -40.35 14.72
C ASN A 138 18.64 -40.54 13.47
N ASP A 139 18.72 -41.72 12.82
CA ASP A 139 17.91 -42.10 11.64
C ASP A 139 16.40 -42.27 11.93
N THR A 140 15.95 -42.09 13.17
CA THR A 140 14.59 -42.44 13.60
C THR A 140 13.56 -41.32 13.44
N SER A 141 13.95 -40.11 13.04
CA SER A 141 12.99 -39.06 12.70
C SER A 141 12.52 -39.26 11.26
N VAL A 142 11.21 -39.43 11.11
CA VAL A 142 10.50 -39.57 9.84
C VAL A 142 11.02 -38.53 8.85
N SER A 143 11.45 -38.98 7.67
CA SER A 143 12.02 -38.15 6.60
C SER A 143 11.11 -37.02 6.11
N ASP A 144 9.84 -36.99 6.54
CA ASP A 144 8.82 -35.99 6.20
C ASP A 144 8.46 -35.03 7.35
N ASP A 145 9.21 -35.01 8.47
CA ASP A 145 8.95 -34.02 9.51
C ASP A 145 9.40 -32.62 9.06
N MET A 146 8.44 -31.82 8.58
CA MET A 146 8.64 -30.41 8.21
C MET A 146 9.35 -29.63 9.31
N TYR A 147 9.11 -29.95 10.58
CA TYR A 147 9.74 -29.25 11.70
C TYR A 147 11.26 -29.42 11.73
N VAL A 148 11.76 -30.59 11.27
CA VAL A 148 13.19 -30.87 11.10
C VAL A 148 13.77 -30.08 9.93
N GLY A 149 13.07 -30.04 8.78
CA GLY A 149 13.52 -29.24 7.64
C GLY A 149 13.64 -27.76 7.97
N GLU A 150 12.79 -27.27 8.87
CA GLU A 150 12.70 -25.86 9.26
C GLU A 150 13.69 -25.42 10.35
N CYS A 151 14.61 -26.28 10.79
CA CYS A 151 15.66 -25.95 11.75
C CYS A 151 15.17 -25.48 13.13
N GLN A 152 14.03 -25.98 13.61
CA GLN A 152 13.41 -25.42 14.83
C GLN A 152 13.93 -26.01 16.15
N ASP A 153 14.77 -27.05 16.12
CA ASP A 153 15.27 -27.72 17.34
C ASP A 153 16.72 -28.24 17.16
N ALA A 154 17.68 -27.56 17.80
CA ALA A 154 19.10 -27.94 17.75
C ALA A 154 19.40 -29.35 18.26
N SER A 155 18.59 -29.91 19.16
CA SER A 155 18.83 -31.24 19.74
C SER A 155 18.71 -32.38 18.73
N LYS A 156 18.10 -32.11 17.57
CA LYS A 156 17.93 -33.10 16.50
C LYS A 156 19.16 -33.27 15.64
N TYR A 157 20.07 -32.29 15.60
CA TYR A 157 21.17 -32.27 14.62
C TYR A 157 22.51 -32.68 15.23
N ASN A 158 23.32 -33.34 14.42
CA ASN A 158 24.71 -33.63 14.69
C ASN A 158 25.54 -32.35 14.51
N ARG A 159 25.96 -31.78 15.64
CA ARG A 159 26.72 -30.53 15.68
C ARG A 159 28.02 -30.59 14.88
N ASP A 160 28.69 -31.74 14.81
CA ASP A 160 29.98 -31.86 14.13
C ASP A 160 29.86 -31.73 12.61
N LEU A 161 28.71 -32.06 12.04
CA LEU A 161 28.43 -31.84 10.62
C LEU A 161 28.18 -30.35 10.30
N ILE A 162 27.47 -29.65 11.20
CA ILE A 162 27.04 -28.26 10.98
C ILE A 162 28.12 -27.25 11.34
N LYS A 163 28.95 -27.55 12.35
CA LYS A 163 29.94 -26.61 12.89
C LYS A 163 30.86 -26.05 11.79
N GLY A 164 30.84 -24.73 11.63
CA GLY A 164 31.64 -24.02 10.64
C GLY A 164 31.14 -24.13 9.20
N ASN A 165 29.94 -24.67 8.96
CA ASN A 165 29.31 -24.82 7.65
C ASN A 165 27.98 -24.05 7.58
N LEU A 166 27.42 -23.90 6.38
CA LEU A 166 26.11 -23.28 6.16
C LEU A 166 25.00 -24.31 6.34
N LEU A 167 24.03 -24.01 7.21
CA LEU A 167 22.85 -24.86 7.44
C LEU A 167 21.74 -24.45 6.47
N ILE A 168 21.25 -25.39 5.66
CA ILE A 168 20.09 -25.18 4.78
C ILE A 168 18.82 -25.60 5.54
N CYS A 169 17.88 -24.66 5.64
CA CYS A 169 16.58 -24.82 6.26
C CYS A 169 15.48 -24.55 5.25
N SER A 170 14.40 -25.33 5.27
CA SER A 170 13.18 -25.00 4.54
C SER A 170 12.37 -23.96 5.33
N TYR A 171 11.51 -23.23 4.64
CA TYR A 171 10.39 -22.57 5.29
C TYR A 171 9.08 -22.92 4.58
N SER A 172 8.05 -23.20 5.38
CA SER A 172 6.75 -23.71 4.92
C SER A 172 5.57 -22.85 5.39
N ILE A 173 4.34 -23.34 5.19
CA ILE A 173 3.11 -22.79 5.77
C ILE A 173 3.18 -22.62 7.30
N ARG A 174 4.02 -23.39 8.00
CA ARG A 174 4.18 -23.29 9.46
C ARG A 174 4.75 -21.94 9.91
N PHE A 175 5.51 -21.26 9.05
CA PHE A 175 5.95 -19.88 9.30
C PHE A 175 4.78 -18.90 9.22
N VAL A 176 3.85 -19.12 8.28
CA VAL A 176 2.61 -18.33 8.17
C VAL A 176 1.73 -18.49 9.41
N LEU A 177 1.66 -19.71 9.95
CA LEU A 177 0.91 -20.03 11.15
C LEU A 177 1.62 -19.60 12.45
N GLY A 178 2.85 -19.08 12.39
CA GLY A 178 3.65 -18.69 13.55
C GLY A 178 4.13 -19.87 14.42
N ILE A 179 4.08 -21.10 13.89
CA ILE A 179 4.52 -22.32 14.58
C ILE A 179 6.04 -22.52 14.42
N SER A 180 6.59 -22.04 13.31
CA SER A 180 8.01 -22.04 13.00
C SER A 180 8.48 -20.60 12.74
N THR A 181 9.70 -20.25 13.13
CA THR A 181 10.18 -18.86 13.02
C THR A 181 11.63 -18.78 12.54
N ILE A 182 11.96 -17.68 11.85
CA ILE A 182 13.35 -17.40 11.42
C ILE A 182 14.25 -17.22 12.63
N LYS A 183 13.74 -16.59 13.69
CA LYS A 183 14.46 -16.37 14.95
C LYS A 183 14.92 -17.70 15.56
N ARG A 184 13.99 -18.64 15.75
CA ARG A 184 14.28 -19.96 16.33
C ARG A 184 15.21 -20.79 15.43
N ALA A 185 15.02 -20.73 14.11
CA ALA A 185 15.94 -21.38 13.17
C ALA A 185 17.37 -20.82 13.23
N THR A 186 17.49 -19.51 13.40
CA THR A 186 18.79 -18.84 13.56
C THR A 186 19.42 -19.21 14.90
N GLU A 187 18.67 -19.24 16.00
CA GLU A 187 19.14 -19.70 17.31
C GLU A 187 19.64 -21.15 17.26
N THR A 188 18.92 -22.02 16.55
CA THR A 188 19.36 -23.40 16.28
C THR A 188 20.70 -23.44 15.55
N ALA A 189 20.85 -22.67 14.47
CA ALA A 189 22.09 -22.59 13.71
C ALA A 189 23.26 -22.06 14.57
N GLN A 190 23.01 -21.07 15.42
CA GLN A 190 23.99 -20.54 16.37
C GLN A 190 24.42 -21.59 17.41
N ASN A 191 23.46 -22.30 18.00
CA ASN A 191 23.71 -23.38 18.96
C ASN A 191 24.52 -24.53 18.34
N ALA A 192 24.28 -24.83 17.06
CA ALA A 192 25.06 -25.79 16.28
C ALA A 192 26.42 -25.24 15.81
N SER A 193 26.73 -23.97 16.07
CA SER A 193 27.95 -23.28 15.62
C SER A 193 28.10 -23.25 14.09
N ALA A 194 26.98 -23.13 13.38
CA ALA A 194 26.97 -22.93 11.93
C ALA A 194 27.65 -21.60 11.56
N ALA A 195 28.27 -21.56 10.38
CA ALA A 195 28.81 -20.32 9.81
C ALA A 195 27.72 -19.37 9.30
N GLY A 196 26.52 -19.90 9.02
CA GLY A 196 25.40 -19.13 8.48
C GLY A 196 24.19 -20.03 8.19
N VAL A 197 23.09 -19.41 7.79
CA VAL A 197 21.81 -20.10 7.50
C VAL A 197 21.27 -19.72 6.12
N VAL A 198 20.76 -20.71 5.39
CA VAL A 198 20.17 -20.55 4.06
C VAL A 198 18.74 -21.05 4.12
N PHE A 199 17.77 -20.14 3.97
CA PHE A 199 16.36 -20.48 3.92
C PHE A 199 15.90 -20.64 2.47
N TYR A 200 15.34 -21.79 2.11
CA TYR A 200 14.71 -22.01 0.82
C TYR A 200 13.20 -22.24 0.97
N MET A 201 12.46 -21.82 -0.04
CA MET A 201 11.00 -21.97 -0.03
C MET A 201 10.62 -23.40 -0.36
N ASP A 202 9.82 -24.01 0.51
CA ASP A 202 9.18 -25.28 0.21
C ASP A 202 8.22 -25.12 -1.00
N PRO A 203 8.26 -26.01 -2.00
CA PRO A 203 7.49 -25.87 -3.24
C PRO A 203 5.97 -25.90 -3.04
N TYR A 204 5.47 -26.38 -1.89
CA TYR A 204 4.04 -26.40 -1.56
C TYR A 204 3.56 -25.07 -0.95
N VAL A 205 4.45 -24.11 -0.68
CA VAL A 205 4.08 -22.76 -0.25
C VAL A 205 3.76 -21.90 -1.48
N ILE A 206 2.49 -21.48 -1.60
CA ILE A 206 2.04 -20.59 -2.67
C ILE A 206 1.64 -19.24 -2.06
N GLY A 207 2.20 -18.15 -2.61
CA GLY A 207 1.73 -16.79 -2.33
C GLY A 207 2.19 -16.17 -1.01
N PHE A 208 3.05 -16.83 -0.24
CA PHE A 208 3.66 -16.28 0.97
C PHE A 208 5.14 -15.99 0.77
N GLN A 209 5.55 -14.74 1.00
CA GLN A 209 6.94 -14.33 1.04
C GLN A 209 7.25 -13.82 2.44
N LEU A 210 8.33 -14.33 3.04
CA LEU A 210 8.78 -13.82 4.33
C LEU A 210 9.26 -12.38 4.16
N ASN A 211 8.80 -11.51 5.05
CA ASN A 211 9.40 -10.19 5.18
C ASN A 211 10.87 -10.36 5.60
N PRO A 212 11.78 -9.48 5.12
CA PRO A 212 13.17 -9.53 5.51
C PRO A 212 13.27 -9.27 7.02
N VAL A 213 13.73 -10.26 7.77
CA VAL A 213 14.01 -10.15 9.21
C VAL A 213 15.50 -9.89 9.40
N ALA A 214 15.84 -9.12 10.44
CA ALA A 214 17.22 -8.93 10.85
C ALA A 214 17.80 -10.23 11.46
N ILE A 215 18.90 -10.72 10.91
CA ILE A 215 19.60 -11.93 11.37
C ILE A 215 21.00 -11.54 11.85
N LYS A 216 21.37 -11.95 13.06
CA LYS A 216 22.65 -11.61 13.72
C LYS A 216 23.82 -12.50 13.29
N MET A 217 23.65 -13.32 12.27
CA MET A 217 24.67 -14.20 11.67
C MET A 217 24.50 -14.22 10.15
N PRO A 218 25.49 -14.71 9.38
CA PRO A 218 25.35 -14.77 7.93
C PRO A 218 24.10 -15.54 7.51
N GLY A 219 23.29 -14.93 6.65
CA GLY A 219 21.93 -15.43 6.40
C GLY A 219 21.37 -15.00 5.07
N ILE A 220 20.56 -15.85 4.45
CA ILE A 220 19.81 -15.51 3.24
C ILE A 220 18.46 -16.24 3.21
N ILE A 221 17.44 -15.55 2.70
CA ILE A 221 16.12 -16.14 2.42
C ILE A 221 15.92 -16.11 0.90
N ILE A 222 15.65 -17.26 0.29
CA ILE A 222 15.37 -17.39 -1.14
C ILE A 222 13.84 -17.37 -1.33
N PRO A 223 13.25 -16.27 -1.81
CA PRO A 223 11.80 -16.10 -1.85
C PRO A 223 11.11 -16.80 -3.05
N SER A 224 11.90 -17.41 -3.93
CA SER A 224 11.47 -17.95 -5.22
C SER A 224 11.49 -19.47 -5.20
N THR A 225 10.38 -20.11 -5.59
CA THR A 225 10.30 -21.57 -5.72
C THR A 225 11.29 -22.11 -6.74
N ASN A 226 11.48 -21.41 -7.86
CA ASN A 226 12.39 -21.83 -8.92
C ASN A 226 13.85 -21.76 -8.45
N ASP A 227 14.23 -20.67 -7.79
CA ASP A 227 15.59 -20.52 -7.26
C ASP A 227 15.86 -21.50 -6.12
N SER A 228 14.86 -21.78 -5.29
CA SER A 228 14.92 -22.81 -4.26
C SER A 228 15.14 -24.20 -4.86
N LYS A 229 14.48 -24.53 -5.99
CA LYS A 229 14.74 -25.78 -6.73
C LYS A 229 16.15 -25.84 -7.28
N ILE A 230 16.69 -24.73 -7.81
CA ILE A 230 18.08 -24.66 -8.31
C ILE A 230 19.07 -24.96 -7.16
N LEU A 231 18.89 -24.33 -5.99
CA LEU A 231 19.71 -24.60 -4.82
C LEU A 231 19.66 -26.09 -4.43
N MET A 232 18.45 -26.65 -4.33
CA MET A 232 18.28 -28.04 -3.90
C MET A 232 18.80 -29.05 -4.93
N GLN A 233 18.67 -28.78 -6.23
CA GLN A 233 19.26 -29.60 -7.28
C GLN A 233 20.79 -29.59 -7.22
N TYR A 234 21.40 -28.42 -7.00
CA TYR A 234 22.85 -28.31 -6.80
C TYR A 234 23.32 -29.06 -5.55
N TYR A 235 22.61 -28.90 -4.43
CA TYR A 235 22.92 -29.59 -3.19
C TYR A 235 22.89 -31.12 -3.39
N ASN A 236 21.78 -31.65 -3.89
CA ASN A 236 21.57 -33.09 -4.08
C ASN A 236 22.57 -33.72 -5.07
N SER A 237 22.90 -33.02 -6.17
CA SER A 237 23.86 -33.54 -7.15
C SER A 237 25.31 -33.53 -6.66
N SER A 238 25.58 -32.81 -5.56
CA SER A 238 26.90 -32.71 -4.95
C SER A 238 27.08 -33.63 -3.73
N LEU A 239 26.10 -34.49 -3.43
CA LEU A 239 26.19 -35.50 -2.38
C LEU A 239 26.86 -36.77 -2.91
N GLU A 240 27.78 -37.32 -2.14
CA GLU A 240 28.20 -38.72 -2.32
C GLU A 240 27.43 -39.57 -1.30
N ILE A 241 26.60 -40.49 -1.80
CA ILE A 241 25.74 -41.36 -0.99
C ILE A 241 26.25 -42.79 -1.09
N ASP A 242 26.46 -43.43 0.06
CA ASP A 242 26.80 -44.84 0.11
C ASP A 242 25.61 -45.70 -0.37
N THR A 243 25.86 -46.55 -1.35
CA THR A 243 24.80 -47.27 -2.06
C THR A 243 24.06 -48.28 -1.17
N VAL A 244 24.72 -48.77 -0.12
CA VAL A 244 24.23 -49.80 0.79
C VAL A 244 23.48 -49.19 1.98
N SER A 245 24.13 -48.30 2.73
CA SER A 245 23.55 -47.65 3.91
C SER A 245 22.59 -46.53 3.58
N LYS A 246 22.58 -46.05 2.33
CA LYS A 246 21.85 -44.85 1.87
C LYS A 246 22.22 -43.57 2.63
N LYS A 247 23.36 -43.56 3.33
CA LYS A 247 23.85 -42.40 4.07
C LYS A 247 24.73 -41.51 3.21
N VAL A 248 24.66 -40.21 3.43
CA VAL A 248 25.60 -39.25 2.87
C VAL A 248 26.97 -39.47 3.51
N VAL A 249 27.97 -39.76 2.69
CA VAL A 249 29.37 -39.93 3.13
C VAL A 249 30.21 -38.68 2.90
N LYS A 250 29.80 -37.81 1.96
CA LYS A 250 30.49 -36.55 1.70
C LYS A 250 29.54 -35.47 1.17
N PHE A 251 29.73 -34.28 1.70
CA PHE A 251 29.06 -33.05 1.30
C PHE A 251 29.98 -32.25 0.37
N GLY A 252 29.71 -32.28 -0.94
CA GLY A 252 30.48 -31.57 -1.96
C GLY A 252 29.95 -30.17 -2.30
N ALA A 253 28.71 -29.86 -1.93
CA ALA A 253 28.11 -28.55 -2.18
C ALA A 253 28.75 -27.48 -1.30
N VAL A 254 29.15 -26.37 -1.91
CA VAL A 254 29.74 -25.22 -1.20
C VAL A 254 29.14 -23.91 -1.68
N ALA A 255 29.10 -22.90 -0.81
CA ALA A 255 28.58 -21.58 -1.14
C ALA A 255 29.13 -20.47 -0.25
N ALA A 256 28.93 -19.22 -0.66
CA ALA A 256 29.14 -18.01 0.13
C ALA A 256 27.90 -17.11 0.07
N ILE A 257 27.54 -16.49 1.20
CA ILE A 257 26.45 -15.51 1.28
C ILE A 257 27.04 -14.11 1.10
N CYS A 258 26.43 -13.30 0.25
CA CYS A 258 26.95 -12.02 -0.22
C CYS A 258 25.93 -10.89 0.02
N GLY A 259 26.36 -9.78 0.62
CA GLY A 259 25.51 -8.59 0.82
C GLY A 259 24.63 -8.65 2.06
N GLY A 260 23.46 -7.99 2.01
CA GLY A 260 22.40 -8.07 3.02
C GLY A 260 22.28 -6.90 4.01
N LEU A 261 23.38 -6.19 4.35
CA LEU A 261 23.32 -5.04 5.27
C LEU A 261 23.53 -3.68 4.61
N LYS A 262 24.21 -3.64 3.45
CA LYS A 262 24.45 -2.41 2.72
C LYS A 262 23.21 -2.01 1.93
N ALA A 263 22.65 -0.86 2.25
CA ALA A 263 21.54 -0.29 1.48
C ALA A 263 22.00 0.07 0.06
N ASN A 264 21.18 -0.29 -0.92
CA ASN A 264 21.24 0.16 -2.30
C ASN A 264 19.96 0.94 -2.64
N TYR A 265 19.97 1.75 -3.69
CA TYR A 265 18.84 2.61 -4.05
C TYR A 265 18.38 2.35 -5.48
N SER A 266 17.11 2.01 -5.63
CA SER A 266 16.47 1.75 -6.92
C SER A 266 16.01 3.05 -7.59
N ASN A 267 16.35 3.21 -8.87
CA ASN A 267 15.86 4.31 -9.69
C ASN A 267 14.42 4.08 -10.20
N THR A 268 13.83 2.91 -9.94
CA THR A 268 12.48 2.54 -10.40
C THR A 268 11.41 2.69 -9.32
N ALA A 269 11.77 3.29 -8.17
CA ALA A 269 10.82 3.62 -7.12
C ALA A 269 10.20 5.02 -7.36
N PRO A 270 8.96 5.27 -6.88
CA PRO A 270 8.11 4.34 -6.16
C PRO A 270 7.36 3.38 -7.10
N LYS A 271 7.05 2.19 -6.59
CA LYS A 271 6.14 1.23 -7.23
C LYS A 271 4.97 0.96 -6.32
N VAL A 272 3.77 0.83 -6.86
CA VAL A 272 2.61 0.47 -6.05
C VAL A 272 2.68 -1.01 -5.68
N MET A 273 2.62 -1.29 -4.38
CA MET A 273 2.81 -2.64 -3.87
C MET A 273 1.64 -3.54 -4.21
N TYR A 274 1.88 -4.82 -4.47
CA TYR A 274 0.84 -5.79 -4.85
C TYR A 274 -0.29 -5.89 -3.82
N TYR A 275 0.04 -5.82 -2.53
CA TYR A 275 -0.96 -5.89 -1.45
C TYR A 275 -1.77 -4.60 -1.31
N SER A 276 -1.31 -3.45 -1.82
CA SER A 276 -2.04 -2.20 -1.67
C SER A 276 -3.40 -2.31 -2.34
N ALA A 277 -4.47 -2.14 -1.57
CA ALA A 277 -5.81 -2.30 -2.08
C ALA A 277 -6.16 -1.26 -3.17
N ARG A 278 -6.99 -1.67 -4.12
CA ARG A 278 -7.32 -0.94 -5.35
C ARG A 278 -8.75 -0.44 -5.35
N GLY A 279 -8.97 0.68 -6.00
CA GLY A 279 -10.30 1.20 -6.30
C GLY A 279 -10.96 0.42 -7.45
N PRO A 280 -12.17 0.83 -7.86
CA PRO A 280 -13.06 1.80 -7.18
C PRO A 280 -13.70 1.20 -5.92
N ASP A 281 -14.76 1.80 -5.40
CA ASP A 281 -15.53 1.26 -4.26
C ASP A 281 -16.08 -0.16 -4.57
N PRO A 282 -15.87 -1.18 -3.71
CA PRO A 282 -16.46 -2.51 -3.85
C PRO A 282 -17.99 -2.51 -3.87
N ALA A 283 -18.65 -1.47 -3.35
CA ALA A 283 -19.90 -0.85 -3.83
C ALA A 283 -20.69 -1.54 -4.95
N ASP A 284 -20.04 -1.60 -6.10
CA ASP A 284 -20.63 -1.06 -7.32
C ASP A 284 -21.32 -2.10 -8.21
N SER A 285 -22.12 -3.01 -7.64
CA SER A 285 -23.17 -3.67 -8.43
C SER A 285 -24.23 -2.68 -8.93
N LEU A 286 -24.27 -1.46 -8.37
CA LEU A 286 -25.05 -0.32 -8.85
C LEU A 286 -24.10 0.85 -9.22
N PRO A 287 -23.90 1.17 -10.51
CA PRO A 287 -22.79 2.00 -11.02
C PRO A 287 -22.91 3.52 -10.78
N ARG A 288 -23.47 3.99 -9.65
CA ARG A 288 -23.60 5.43 -9.32
C ARG A 288 -22.91 5.85 -8.01
N GLN A 289 -22.29 4.93 -7.27
CA GLN A 289 -21.62 5.23 -6.00
C GLN A 289 -20.08 5.27 -6.11
N ALA A 290 -19.51 4.74 -7.20
CA ALA A 290 -18.09 4.83 -7.58
C ALA A 290 -17.59 6.23 -7.98
N ASP A 291 -18.35 7.29 -7.78
CA ASP A 291 -18.03 8.63 -8.31
C ASP A 291 -16.93 9.37 -7.52
N ILE A 292 -16.33 8.72 -6.52
CA ILE A 292 -15.26 9.24 -5.67
C ILE A 292 -13.98 8.44 -5.92
N LEU A 293 -12.90 9.13 -6.31
CA LEU A 293 -11.62 8.46 -6.55
C LEU A 293 -11.03 7.93 -5.26
N LYS A 294 -10.64 6.66 -5.27
CA LYS A 294 -9.85 6.03 -4.22
C LYS A 294 -8.81 5.07 -4.82
N PRO A 295 -7.64 4.85 -4.16
CA PRO A 295 -7.16 5.63 -3.01
C PRO A 295 -6.93 7.10 -3.43
N ASN A 296 -6.68 7.99 -2.49
CA ASN A 296 -6.43 9.39 -2.82
C ASN A 296 -4.96 9.63 -3.18
N LEU A 297 -4.04 8.91 -2.53
CA LEU A 297 -2.60 9.18 -2.59
C LEU A 297 -1.79 7.91 -2.28
N LEU A 298 -0.54 7.86 -2.72
CA LEU A 298 0.46 6.88 -2.29
C LEU A 298 1.50 7.49 -1.35
N ALA A 299 1.95 6.68 -0.40
CA ALA A 299 3.09 7.00 0.45
C ALA A 299 3.97 5.75 0.69
N PRO A 300 5.20 5.92 1.22
CA PRO A 300 6.05 4.78 1.58
C PRO A 300 5.34 3.84 2.55
N GLY A 301 5.11 2.61 2.10
CA GLY A 301 4.44 1.57 2.89
C GLY A 301 5.14 0.23 2.87
N ASN A 302 6.22 0.07 2.10
CA ASN A 302 6.97 -1.19 2.02
C ASN A 302 8.30 -1.12 2.77
N PHE A 303 8.57 -2.10 3.64
CA PHE A 303 9.81 -2.24 4.38
C PHE A 303 10.21 -0.98 5.18
N ILE A 304 9.24 -0.44 5.92
CA ILE A 304 9.40 0.74 6.76
C ILE A 304 9.98 0.33 8.11
N TRP A 305 11.11 0.94 8.48
CA TRP A 305 11.69 0.85 9.81
C TRP A 305 10.95 1.78 10.78
N ALA A 306 10.48 1.25 11.90
CA ALA A 306 9.86 2.03 12.95
C ALA A 306 10.14 1.43 14.33
N ALA A 307 9.88 2.22 15.39
CA ALA A 307 9.98 1.75 16.76
C ALA A 307 9.06 0.54 16.99
N TRP A 308 9.56 -0.42 17.77
CA TRP A 308 8.84 -1.62 18.16
C TRP A 308 9.02 -1.86 19.65
N SER A 309 8.00 -2.43 20.30
CA SER A 309 8.11 -2.80 21.70
C SER A 309 8.86 -4.12 21.82
N SER A 310 9.95 -4.16 22.58
CA SER A 310 10.68 -5.40 22.88
C SER A 310 9.83 -6.42 23.65
N LEU A 311 8.78 -5.95 24.33
CA LEU A 311 7.76 -6.76 25.00
C LEU A 311 6.56 -7.10 24.07
N GLY A 312 6.58 -6.60 22.84
CA GLY A 312 5.53 -6.85 21.84
C GLY A 312 5.48 -8.33 21.48
N THR A 313 4.27 -8.89 21.47
CA THR A 313 4.04 -10.30 21.14
C THR A 313 3.23 -10.50 19.86
N ASP A 314 2.97 -9.42 19.11
CA ASP A 314 2.14 -9.43 17.90
C ASP A 314 2.88 -9.97 16.67
N SER A 315 4.21 -10.01 16.73
CA SER A 315 5.05 -10.62 15.68
C SER A 315 6.23 -11.33 16.35
N VAL A 316 6.28 -12.64 16.18
CA VAL A 316 7.27 -13.51 16.82
C VAL A 316 8.69 -13.23 16.32
N GLU A 317 8.81 -12.73 15.10
CA GLU A 317 10.05 -12.39 14.41
C GLU A 317 10.77 -11.20 15.05
N PHE A 318 10.04 -10.30 15.70
CA PHE A 318 10.56 -9.07 16.30
C PHE A 318 10.55 -9.11 17.84
N GLN A 319 10.32 -10.27 18.45
CA GLN A 319 10.33 -10.41 19.90
C GLN A 319 11.72 -10.05 20.48
N GLY A 320 11.75 -9.14 21.45
CA GLY A 320 12.98 -8.65 22.06
C GLY A 320 13.69 -7.55 21.25
N GLU A 321 13.19 -7.20 20.07
CA GLU A 321 13.74 -6.12 19.25
C GLU A 321 13.08 -4.77 19.57
N ASN A 322 13.83 -3.67 19.42
CA ASN A 322 13.33 -2.30 19.67
C ASN A 322 12.88 -1.59 18.39
N PHE A 323 13.13 -2.20 17.24
CA PHE A 323 12.74 -1.73 15.92
C PHE A 323 12.28 -2.91 15.09
N ALA A 324 11.29 -2.67 14.26
CA ALA A 324 10.77 -3.64 13.31
C ALA A 324 10.75 -3.03 11.91
N ILE A 325 10.90 -3.89 10.92
CA ILE A 325 10.68 -3.55 9.51
C ILE A 325 9.37 -4.18 9.05
N MET A 326 8.41 -3.34 8.66
CA MET A 326 7.07 -3.80 8.34
C MET A 326 6.58 -3.20 7.03
N SER A 327 5.60 -3.87 6.43
CA SER A 327 4.97 -3.49 5.17
C SER A 327 3.46 -3.43 5.33
N GLY A 328 2.84 -2.47 4.65
CA GLY A 328 1.40 -2.29 4.62
C GLY A 328 0.98 -0.84 4.37
N THR A 329 -0.27 -0.66 3.95
CA THR A 329 -0.92 0.66 3.93
C THR A 329 -0.99 1.29 5.34
N SER A 330 -0.97 0.46 6.39
CA SER A 330 -0.80 0.86 7.78
C SER A 330 0.49 1.62 8.08
N MET A 331 1.55 1.42 7.30
CA MET A 331 2.81 2.16 7.40
C MET A 331 2.80 3.42 6.50
N ALA A 332 2.00 3.42 5.43
CA ALA A 332 1.85 4.56 4.53
C ALA A 332 1.01 5.70 5.16
N ALA A 333 -0.10 5.37 5.81
CA ALA A 333 -0.99 6.35 6.46
C ALA A 333 -0.28 7.30 7.46
N PRO A 334 0.59 6.85 8.39
CA PRO A 334 1.26 7.75 9.33
C PRO A 334 2.28 8.69 8.69
N HIS A 335 2.87 8.36 7.52
CA HIS A 335 3.69 9.32 6.78
C HIS A 335 2.86 10.54 6.36
N ILE A 336 1.64 10.29 5.88
CA ILE A 336 0.72 11.34 5.47
C ILE A 336 0.17 12.11 6.67
N ALA A 337 -0.06 11.46 7.81
CA ALA A 337 -0.41 12.15 9.05
C ALA A 337 0.68 13.16 9.46
N GLY A 338 1.96 12.77 9.40
CA GLY A 338 3.08 13.66 9.68
C GLY A 338 3.15 14.84 8.72
N LEU A 339 2.94 14.61 7.41
CA LEU A 339 2.92 15.69 6.42
C LEU A 339 1.71 16.62 6.60
N ALA A 340 0.54 16.09 6.92
CA ALA A 340 -0.63 16.90 7.24
C ALA A 340 -0.36 17.81 8.44
N ALA A 341 0.41 17.36 9.45
CA ALA A 341 0.78 18.19 10.59
C ALA A 341 1.68 19.35 10.19
N LEU A 342 2.64 19.12 9.28
CA LEU A 342 3.48 20.19 8.74
C LEU A 342 2.69 21.19 7.89
N ILE A 343 1.72 20.71 7.10
CA ILE A 343 0.82 21.58 6.33
C ILE A 343 -0.05 22.41 7.27
N LYS A 344 -0.63 21.80 8.31
CA LYS A 344 -1.44 22.51 9.32
C LYS A 344 -0.61 23.54 10.09
N GLN A 345 0.66 23.24 10.39
CA GLN A 345 1.58 24.19 11.00
C GLN A 345 1.83 25.41 10.09
N LYS A 346 2.03 25.20 8.79
CA LYS A 346 2.23 26.28 7.82
C LYS A 346 0.94 27.06 7.53
N PHE A 347 -0.19 26.35 7.46
CA PHE A 347 -1.50 26.89 7.15
C PHE A 347 -2.51 26.55 8.25
N PRO A 348 -2.50 27.25 9.41
CA PRO A 348 -3.33 26.90 10.57
C PRO A 348 -4.84 26.88 10.28
N ASN A 349 -5.29 27.72 9.35
CA ASN A 349 -6.70 27.86 8.99
C ASN A 349 -7.15 26.90 7.89
N PHE A 350 -6.28 26.03 7.37
CA PHE A 350 -6.71 25.04 6.39
C PHE A 350 -7.74 24.09 6.99
N SER A 351 -8.81 23.88 6.23
CA SER A 351 -9.77 22.81 6.46
C SER A 351 -9.11 21.43 6.22
N PRO A 352 -9.71 20.34 6.70
CA PRO A 352 -9.29 18.99 6.33
C PRO A 352 -9.23 18.76 4.81
N ALA A 353 -10.19 19.30 4.06
CA ALA A 353 -10.25 19.18 2.60
C ALA A 353 -9.12 19.96 1.91
N ALA A 354 -8.78 21.15 2.40
CA ALA A 354 -7.65 21.94 1.90
C ALA A 354 -6.31 21.20 2.07
N ILE A 355 -6.09 20.55 3.22
CA ILE A 355 -4.91 19.71 3.47
C ILE A 355 -4.88 18.52 2.51
N ALA A 356 -6.00 17.80 2.37
CA ALA A 356 -6.15 16.69 1.43
C ALA A 356 -5.86 17.14 -0.02
N SER A 357 -6.32 18.32 -0.40
CA SER A 357 -6.08 18.91 -1.72
C SER A 357 -4.61 19.23 -1.94
N ALA A 358 -3.94 19.91 -1.01
CA ALA A 358 -2.52 20.24 -1.11
C ALA A 358 -1.66 18.99 -1.33
N LEU A 359 -1.94 17.92 -0.59
CA LEU A 359 -1.28 16.62 -0.73
C LEU A 359 -1.56 15.94 -2.08
N SER A 360 -2.81 15.98 -2.53
CA SER A 360 -3.25 15.27 -3.74
C SER A 360 -2.80 15.96 -5.03
N THR A 361 -2.96 17.27 -5.12
CA THR A 361 -2.72 18.05 -6.36
C THR A 361 -1.25 18.14 -6.75
N THR A 362 -0.35 18.05 -5.75
CA THR A 362 1.10 18.19 -5.91
C THR A 362 1.82 16.83 -6.02
N ALA A 363 1.07 15.73 -5.96
CA ALA A 363 1.60 14.37 -6.02
C ALA A 363 2.32 14.10 -7.35
N SER A 364 3.42 13.33 -7.27
CA SER A 364 4.15 12.88 -8.45
C SER A 364 3.47 11.66 -9.08
N GLN A 365 3.28 11.70 -10.40
CA GLN A 365 2.84 10.53 -11.18
C GLN A 365 4.01 9.68 -11.70
N ASN A 366 5.24 10.12 -11.43
CA ASN A 366 6.44 9.55 -12.02
C ASN A 366 7.34 8.91 -10.96
N ASP A 367 8.08 7.91 -11.40
CA ASP A 367 9.19 7.32 -10.66
C ASP A 367 10.45 8.20 -10.73
N LYS A 368 11.49 7.80 -10.00
CA LYS A 368 12.78 8.52 -9.97
C LYS A 368 13.50 8.58 -11.32
N SER A 369 13.15 7.70 -12.27
CA SER A 369 13.69 7.73 -13.64
C SER A 369 12.90 8.66 -14.57
N GLY A 370 11.81 9.27 -14.08
CA GLY A 370 10.92 10.12 -14.86
C GLY A 370 9.85 9.33 -15.64
N GLY A 371 9.85 8.00 -15.53
CA GLY A 371 8.82 7.13 -16.10
C GLY A 371 7.55 7.09 -15.26
N PRO A 372 6.46 6.48 -15.74
CA PRO A 372 5.24 6.34 -14.95
C PRO A 372 5.49 5.44 -13.73
N ILE A 373 4.84 5.75 -12.60
CA ILE A 373 4.79 4.83 -11.46
C ILE A 373 4.20 3.49 -11.93
N MET A 374 4.87 2.39 -11.60
CA MET A 374 4.43 1.04 -11.95
C MET A 374 3.65 0.41 -10.80
N ALA A 375 2.59 -0.34 -11.10
CA ALA A 375 1.81 -1.09 -10.12
C ALA A 375 2.03 -2.60 -10.28
N GLN A 376 2.37 -3.27 -9.18
CA GLN A 376 2.48 -4.73 -9.14
C GLN A 376 1.09 -5.38 -9.22
N ARG A 377 0.96 -6.40 -10.07
CA ARG A 377 -0.32 -7.02 -10.46
C ARG A 377 -0.54 -8.44 -9.96
N SER A 378 0.46 -9.04 -9.31
CA SER A 378 0.39 -10.42 -8.82
C SER A 378 1.11 -10.58 -7.47
N TYR A 379 0.62 -11.48 -6.63
CA TYR A 379 1.33 -11.96 -5.44
C TYR A 379 2.53 -12.83 -5.81
N ALA A 380 2.40 -13.64 -6.87
CA ALA A 380 3.49 -14.44 -7.39
C ALA A 380 4.35 -13.58 -8.33
N PHE A 381 5.63 -13.45 -8.01
CA PHE A 381 6.62 -12.68 -8.78
C PHE A 381 6.17 -11.24 -9.09
N PRO A 382 5.88 -10.43 -8.05
CA PRO A 382 5.29 -9.10 -8.20
C PRO A 382 6.15 -8.17 -9.06
N ASP A 383 7.47 -8.35 -9.08
CA ASP A 383 8.37 -7.53 -9.90
C ASP A 383 8.41 -7.90 -11.38
N LEU A 384 7.96 -9.11 -11.75
CA LEU A 384 7.82 -9.53 -13.15
C LEU A 384 6.44 -9.18 -13.73
N SER A 385 5.45 -8.94 -12.87
CA SER A 385 4.07 -8.64 -13.26
C SER A 385 3.70 -7.21 -12.88
N GLN A 386 4.03 -6.26 -13.75
CA GLN A 386 3.78 -4.83 -13.54
C GLN A 386 3.15 -4.18 -14.76
N THR A 387 2.27 -3.20 -14.53
CA THR A 387 1.80 -2.27 -15.56
C THR A 387 1.81 -0.84 -15.02
N PRO A 388 1.78 0.20 -15.87
CA PRO A 388 1.63 1.57 -15.39
C PRO A 388 0.45 1.70 -14.42
N ALA A 389 0.68 2.43 -13.32
CA ALA A 389 -0.32 2.65 -12.29
C ALA A 389 -1.44 3.52 -12.82
N THR A 390 -2.66 3.09 -12.56
CA THR A 390 -3.88 3.85 -12.85
C THR A 390 -4.26 4.70 -11.63
N PRO A 391 -5.12 5.72 -11.79
CA PRO A 391 -5.75 6.40 -10.67
C PRO A 391 -6.39 5.47 -9.62
N PHE A 392 -6.92 4.30 -10.00
CA PHE A 392 -7.43 3.33 -9.02
C PHE A 392 -6.34 2.54 -8.28
N ASP A 393 -5.09 2.63 -8.73
CA ASP A 393 -3.92 2.10 -8.03
C ASP A 393 -3.28 3.13 -7.11
N MET A 394 -3.18 4.40 -7.56
CA MET A 394 -2.35 5.42 -6.92
C MET A 394 -3.05 6.71 -6.52
N GLY A 395 -4.34 6.86 -6.83
CA GLY A 395 -5.03 8.13 -6.68
C GLY A 395 -4.39 9.22 -7.53
N SER A 396 -4.01 10.32 -6.89
CA SER A 396 -3.30 11.41 -7.55
C SER A 396 -1.81 11.15 -7.80
N GLY A 397 -1.22 10.14 -7.15
CA GLY A 397 0.19 9.76 -7.32
C GLY A 397 0.91 9.53 -5.99
N PHE A 398 2.24 9.56 -6.03
CA PHE A 398 3.08 9.48 -4.84
C PHE A 398 3.31 10.85 -4.20
N VAL A 399 3.20 10.90 -2.88
CA VAL A 399 3.26 12.15 -2.12
C VAL A 399 4.54 12.96 -2.38
N ASN A 400 4.37 14.27 -2.54
CA ASN A 400 5.46 15.24 -2.64
C ASN A 400 5.40 16.19 -1.45
N ALA A 401 6.23 15.94 -0.43
CA ALA A 401 6.23 16.71 0.81
C ALA A 401 6.49 18.21 0.58
N THR A 402 7.49 18.54 -0.23
CA THR A 402 7.84 19.94 -0.52
C THR A 402 6.76 20.63 -1.35
N GLY A 403 6.23 19.95 -2.37
CA GLY A 403 5.14 20.46 -3.20
C GLY A 403 3.89 20.76 -2.36
N ALA A 404 3.51 19.86 -1.46
CA ALA A 404 2.31 20.02 -0.63
C ALA A 404 2.39 21.21 0.35
N LEU A 405 3.59 21.70 0.68
CA LEU A 405 3.76 22.93 1.47
C LEU A 405 3.64 24.21 0.63
N ASN A 406 3.61 24.11 -0.70
CA ASN A 406 3.40 25.23 -1.60
C ASN A 406 2.54 24.80 -2.82
N PRO A 407 1.26 24.46 -2.61
CA PRO A 407 0.44 23.85 -3.66
C PRO A 407 -0.07 24.85 -4.73
N GLY A 408 0.05 26.17 -4.50
CA GLY A 408 -0.50 27.21 -5.35
C GLY A 408 -2.03 27.31 -5.24
N LEU A 409 -2.73 26.28 -5.74
CA LEU A 409 -4.18 26.17 -5.68
C LEU A 409 -4.63 25.02 -4.78
N ILE A 410 -5.79 25.19 -4.14
CA ILE A 410 -6.49 24.12 -3.42
C ILE A 410 -7.95 23.99 -3.87
N PHE A 411 -8.49 22.79 -3.70
CA PHE A 411 -9.91 22.48 -3.77
C PHE A 411 -10.40 22.31 -2.34
N ASP A 412 -11.24 23.23 -1.87
CA ASP A 412 -11.82 23.16 -0.54
C ASP A 412 -13.26 22.65 -0.61
N THR A 413 -13.66 21.83 0.37
CA THR A 413 -15.00 21.24 0.50
C THR A 413 -15.45 21.41 1.95
N SER A 414 -16.65 21.96 2.15
CA SER A 414 -17.21 22.19 3.49
C SER A 414 -17.93 20.97 4.05
N TYR A 415 -18.23 21.00 5.36
CA TYR A 415 -19.11 20.00 5.98
C TYR A 415 -20.51 19.98 5.35
N ASP A 416 -21.05 21.16 5.02
CA ASP A 416 -22.37 21.28 4.40
C ASP A 416 -22.41 20.68 2.98
N ASP A 417 -21.29 20.72 2.25
CA ASP A 417 -21.17 20.01 0.97
C ASP A 417 -21.21 18.49 1.17
N TYR A 418 -20.53 17.96 2.19
CA TYR A 418 -20.61 16.53 2.52
C TYR A 418 -22.03 16.13 2.92
N MET A 419 -22.73 16.96 3.71
CA MET A 419 -24.12 16.71 4.07
C MET A 419 -25.06 16.78 2.86
N SER A 420 -24.87 17.75 1.98
CA SER A 420 -25.62 17.89 0.72
C SER A 420 -25.37 16.69 -0.21
N PHE A 421 -24.15 16.14 -0.20
CA PHE A 421 -23.81 14.89 -0.88
C PHE A 421 -24.52 13.68 -0.26
N LEU A 422 -24.43 13.50 1.06
CA LEU A 422 -25.07 12.40 1.75
C LEU A 422 -26.59 12.42 1.54
N CYS A 423 -27.21 13.58 1.63
CA CYS A 423 -28.65 13.76 1.38
C CYS A 423 -29.05 13.61 -0.10
N GLY A 424 -28.11 13.75 -1.04
CA GLY A 424 -28.33 13.50 -2.46
C GLY A 424 -28.39 12.01 -2.83
N ILE A 425 -27.97 11.11 -1.93
CA ILE A 425 -28.02 9.67 -2.17
C ILE A 425 -29.46 9.17 -1.97
N ASN A 426 -30.00 8.48 -2.98
CA ASN A 426 -31.38 7.99 -2.92
C ASN A 426 -31.60 7.05 -1.72
N GLY A 427 -32.59 7.35 -0.88
CA GLY A 427 -32.93 6.57 0.31
C GLY A 427 -32.03 6.79 1.53
N SER A 428 -31.08 7.72 1.49
CA SER A 428 -30.15 7.96 2.61
C SER A 428 -30.76 8.80 3.75
N ALA A 429 -31.81 9.58 3.51
CA ALA A 429 -32.30 10.58 4.47
C ALA A 429 -32.57 10.04 5.89
N PRO A 430 -33.21 8.86 6.09
CA PRO A 430 -33.37 8.28 7.43
C PRO A 430 -32.04 7.90 8.09
N VAL A 431 -31.08 7.42 7.30
CA VAL A 431 -29.75 7.01 7.78
C VAL A 431 -28.93 8.23 8.18
N VAL A 432 -28.97 9.29 7.37
CA VAL A 432 -28.33 10.58 7.68
C VAL A 432 -28.88 11.16 8.97
N LEU A 433 -30.21 11.19 9.13
CA LEU A 433 -30.85 11.68 10.35
C LEU A 433 -30.40 10.88 11.59
N ASN A 434 -30.32 9.55 11.47
CA ASN A 434 -29.95 8.69 12.60
C ASN A 434 -28.50 8.89 13.04
N TYR A 435 -27.56 9.05 12.11
CA TYR A 435 -26.14 9.23 12.45
C TYR A 435 -25.77 10.67 12.83
N THR A 436 -26.38 11.66 12.19
CA THR A 436 -25.96 13.07 12.31
C THR A 436 -26.91 13.92 13.14
N GLY A 437 -28.13 13.42 13.39
CA GLY A 437 -29.23 14.22 13.98
C GLY A 437 -29.79 15.29 13.04
N GLN A 438 -29.28 15.41 11.80
CA GLN A 438 -29.68 16.46 10.86
C GLN A 438 -30.66 15.96 9.81
N ASN A 439 -31.68 16.78 9.53
CA ASN A 439 -32.69 16.46 8.52
C ASN A 439 -32.23 16.96 7.14
N CYS A 440 -32.31 16.09 6.13
CA CYS A 440 -31.98 16.43 4.75
C CYS A 440 -32.83 17.55 4.15
N LEU A 441 -34.02 17.83 4.70
CA LEU A 441 -34.88 18.95 4.28
C LEU A 441 -34.27 20.32 4.58
N LEU A 442 -33.23 20.40 5.43
CA LEU A 442 -32.52 21.65 5.73
C LEU A 442 -31.53 22.04 4.63
N TYR A 443 -31.22 21.13 3.70
CA TYR A 443 -30.26 21.34 2.63
C TYR A 443 -31.00 21.68 1.34
N ASN A 444 -30.89 22.95 0.90
CA ASN A 444 -31.62 23.50 -0.24
C ASN A 444 -31.15 22.97 -1.60
N SER A 445 -29.99 22.32 -1.67
CA SER A 445 -29.44 21.70 -2.88
C SER A 445 -28.86 20.33 -2.56
N THR A 446 -29.08 19.36 -3.44
CA THR A 446 -28.42 18.06 -3.38
C THR A 446 -27.15 18.08 -4.24
N LEU A 447 -26.07 17.52 -3.71
CA LEU A 447 -24.83 17.31 -4.45
C LEU A 447 -24.71 15.83 -4.83
N TYR A 448 -24.23 15.57 -6.03
CA TYR A 448 -23.85 14.22 -6.46
C TYR A 448 -22.34 14.04 -6.30
N GLY A 449 -21.89 12.79 -6.16
CA GLY A 449 -20.47 12.45 -5.94
C GLY A 449 -19.48 13.19 -6.85
N PRO A 450 -19.70 13.26 -8.19
CA PRO A 450 -18.79 13.96 -9.09
C PRO A 450 -18.73 15.47 -8.84
N ASN A 451 -19.72 16.06 -8.19
CA ASN A 451 -19.83 17.50 -7.95
C ASN A 451 -19.27 17.94 -6.59
N LEU A 452 -18.86 17.00 -5.72
CA LEU A 452 -18.01 17.37 -4.58
C LEU A 452 -16.73 18.02 -5.11
N ASN A 453 -16.29 19.10 -4.47
CA ASN A 453 -15.13 19.87 -4.90
C ASN A 453 -13.81 19.18 -4.50
N LEU A 454 -13.61 17.96 -4.99
CA LEU A 454 -12.46 17.12 -4.73
C LEU A 454 -11.38 17.32 -5.81
N PRO A 455 -10.09 17.10 -5.49
CA PRO A 455 -8.96 17.21 -6.43
C PRO A 455 -8.89 16.04 -7.44
N SER A 456 -10.03 15.49 -7.83
CA SER A 456 -10.18 14.43 -8.84
C SER A 456 -11.61 14.45 -9.41
N ILE A 457 -11.80 13.87 -10.59
CA ILE A 457 -13.13 13.62 -11.17
C ILE A 457 -13.22 12.14 -11.53
N THR A 458 -14.13 11.42 -10.87
CA THR A 458 -14.46 10.04 -11.23
C THR A 458 -15.93 9.97 -11.62
N LEU A 459 -16.19 9.33 -12.76
CA LEU A 459 -17.53 9.02 -13.22
C LEU A 459 -17.65 7.50 -13.35
N ALA A 460 -18.43 6.91 -12.45
CA ALA A 460 -18.82 5.52 -12.53
C ALA A 460 -19.56 5.26 -13.85
N LYS A 461 -20.49 6.16 -14.21
CA LYS A 461 -21.26 6.08 -15.45
C LYS A 461 -21.36 7.44 -16.14
N LEU A 462 -20.75 7.57 -17.30
CA LEU A 462 -20.93 8.69 -18.22
C LEU A 462 -21.98 8.33 -19.27
N ASN A 463 -23.17 8.93 -19.16
CA ASN A 463 -24.25 8.76 -20.13
C ASN A 463 -24.34 9.97 -21.05
N GLN A 464 -23.95 9.81 -22.32
CA GLN A 464 -23.78 10.87 -23.33
C GLN A 464 -22.78 11.94 -22.92
N SER A 465 -23.19 12.86 -22.07
CA SER A 465 -22.42 14.04 -21.69
C SER A 465 -22.75 14.47 -20.28
N THR A 466 -21.77 15.03 -19.58
CA THR A 466 -22.00 15.69 -18.30
C THR A 466 -21.07 16.88 -18.15
N ILE A 467 -21.43 17.81 -17.27
CA ILE A 467 -20.61 18.96 -16.90
C ILE A 467 -20.35 18.85 -15.41
N VAL A 468 -19.06 18.83 -15.06
CA VAL A 468 -18.60 18.81 -13.67
C VAL A 468 -17.92 20.13 -13.38
N GLN A 469 -18.30 20.78 -12.29
CA GLN A 469 -17.68 22.02 -11.85
C GLN A 469 -16.66 21.77 -10.75
N ARG A 470 -15.57 22.53 -10.77
CA ARG A 470 -14.57 22.57 -9.71
C ARG A 470 -14.25 24.00 -9.36
N THR A 471 -14.14 24.30 -8.08
CA THR A 471 -13.73 25.62 -7.60
C THR A 471 -12.33 25.50 -7.01
N VAL A 472 -11.37 26.19 -7.61
CA VAL A 472 -10.01 26.31 -7.07
C VAL A 472 -9.88 27.63 -6.33
N GLN A 473 -9.10 27.64 -5.26
CA GLN A 473 -8.72 28.84 -4.52
C GLN A 473 -7.20 29.01 -4.56
N ASN A 474 -6.73 30.22 -4.82
CA ASN A 474 -5.31 30.55 -4.72
C ASN A 474 -4.91 30.80 -3.27
N ILE A 475 -3.94 30.04 -2.78
CA ILE A 475 -3.38 30.18 -1.42
C ILE A 475 -1.95 30.71 -1.44
N ALA A 476 -1.38 30.94 -2.63
CA ALA A 476 -0.05 31.52 -2.77
C ALA A 476 -0.09 33.00 -2.41
N GLU A 477 1.05 33.52 -1.96
CA GLU A 477 1.18 34.93 -1.59
C GLU A 477 0.94 35.87 -2.77
N ASN A 478 1.32 35.42 -3.97
CA ASN A 478 1.27 36.20 -5.20
C ASN A 478 0.08 35.80 -6.09
N ASN A 479 -0.33 36.74 -6.92
CA ASN A 479 -1.22 36.48 -8.04
C ASN A 479 -0.48 35.60 -9.06
N GLU A 480 -1.20 34.69 -9.69
CA GLU A 480 -0.61 33.79 -10.67
C GLU A 480 -1.58 33.54 -11.83
N THR A 481 -1.01 33.39 -13.03
CA THR A 481 -1.78 33.05 -14.23
C THR A 481 -1.59 31.59 -14.57
N TYR A 482 -2.69 30.87 -14.70
CA TYR A 482 -2.72 29.44 -14.99
C TYR A 482 -3.14 29.18 -16.43
N SER A 483 -2.42 28.29 -17.09
CA SER A 483 -2.81 27.65 -18.34
C SER A 483 -3.34 26.25 -18.08
N VAL A 484 -4.45 25.88 -18.71
CA VAL A 484 -5.14 24.61 -18.48
C VAL A 484 -4.93 23.67 -19.66
N GLY A 485 -4.37 22.49 -19.40
CA GLY A 485 -4.20 21.42 -20.37
C GLY A 485 -4.80 20.12 -19.87
N TRP A 486 -5.13 19.19 -20.77
CA TRP A 486 -5.67 17.89 -20.36
C TRP A 486 -5.36 16.77 -21.35
N ASN A 487 -5.40 15.55 -20.83
CA ASN A 487 -5.42 14.31 -21.58
C ASN A 487 -6.74 13.59 -21.27
N ALA A 488 -7.51 13.27 -22.31
CA ALA A 488 -8.85 12.71 -22.17
C ALA A 488 -8.82 11.19 -21.94
N PRO A 489 -9.70 10.65 -21.08
CA PRO A 489 -9.87 9.20 -20.96
C PRO A 489 -10.27 8.55 -22.29
N PHE A 490 -9.77 7.34 -22.57
CA PHE A 490 -10.16 6.59 -23.76
C PHE A 490 -11.68 6.40 -23.88
N GLY A 491 -12.25 6.77 -25.03
CA GLY A 491 -13.70 6.75 -25.28
C GLY A 491 -14.46 7.96 -24.72
N VAL A 492 -13.75 9.01 -24.30
CA VAL A 492 -14.32 10.25 -23.76
C VAL A 492 -13.63 11.45 -24.41
N SER A 493 -14.39 12.48 -24.80
CA SER A 493 -13.83 13.80 -25.10
C SER A 493 -13.97 14.70 -23.89
N VAL A 494 -12.95 15.52 -23.64
CA VAL A 494 -12.89 16.43 -22.49
C VAL A 494 -12.67 17.84 -23.01
N LYS A 495 -13.37 18.81 -22.41
CA LYS A 495 -13.13 20.24 -22.60
C LYS A 495 -13.20 20.94 -21.25
N VAL A 496 -12.23 21.81 -20.95
CA VAL A 496 -12.20 22.60 -19.72
C VAL A 496 -12.30 24.07 -20.05
N THR A 497 -13.11 24.80 -19.29
CA THR A 497 -13.29 26.26 -19.42
C THR A 497 -13.21 26.92 -18.04
N PRO A 498 -12.49 28.05 -17.86
CA PRO A 498 -11.62 28.69 -18.85
C PRO A 498 -10.34 27.87 -19.12
N THR A 499 -9.70 28.10 -20.27
CA THR A 499 -8.40 27.48 -20.60
C THR A 499 -7.20 28.29 -20.10
N HIS A 500 -7.42 29.56 -19.76
CA HIS A 500 -6.46 30.46 -19.13
C HIS A 500 -7.19 31.39 -18.15
N PHE A 501 -6.61 31.63 -16.98
CA PHE A 501 -7.14 32.58 -16.00
C PHE A 501 -6.04 33.09 -15.08
N SER A 502 -6.17 34.33 -14.60
CA SER A 502 -5.37 34.88 -13.52
C SER A 502 -6.20 34.90 -12.24
N ILE A 503 -5.58 34.54 -11.12
CA ILE A 503 -6.25 34.43 -9.83
C ILE A 503 -5.40 35.08 -8.74
N GLY A 504 -5.99 36.03 -8.03
CA GLY A 504 -5.33 36.71 -6.92
C GLY A 504 -5.31 35.87 -5.65
N ASN A 505 -4.44 36.24 -4.70
CA ASN A 505 -4.38 35.59 -3.39
C ASN A 505 -5.75 35.60 -2.70
N GLY A 506 -6.22 34.42 -2.28
CA GLY A 506 -7.50 34.23 -1.61
C GLY A 506 -8.71 34.16 -2.55
N GLU A 507 -8.56 34.56 -3.82
CA GLU A 507 -9.62 34.51 -4.82
C GLU A 507 -9.93 33.07 -5.24
N LYS A 508 -11.13 32.89 -5.81
CA LYS A 508 -11.63 31.61 -6.29
C LYS A 508 -11.92 31.66 -7.79
N GLN A 509 -11.60 30.58 -8.49
CA GLN A 509 -11.94 30.39 -9.90
C GLN A 509 -12.74 29.10 -10.07
N VAL A 510 -13.83 29.18 -10.84
CA VAL A 510 -14.61 27.99 -11.24
C VAL A 510 -14.11 27.47 -12.58
N LEU A 511 -13.82 26.18 -12.62
CA LEU A 511 -13.51 25.39 -13.81
C LEU A 511 -14.73 24.54 -14.17
N SER A 512 -15.18 24.63 -15.42
CA SER A 512 -16.23 23.77 -15.96
C SER A 512 -15.61 22.71 -16.86
N VAL A 513 -15.72 21.44 -16.46
CA VAL A 513 -15.21 20.28 -17.17
C VAL A 513 -16.36 19.57 -17.87
N ILE A 514 -16.37 19.65 -19.20
CA ILE A 514 -17.38 19.01 -20.05
C ILE A 514 -16.79 17.67 -20.50
N LEU A 515 -17.47 16.57 -20.20
CA LEU A 515 -17.10 15.22 -20.62
C LEU A 515 -18.18 14.62 -21.51
N ASN A 516 -17.81 14.15 -22.69
CA ASN A 516 -18.74 13.47 -23.61
C ASN A 516 -18.24 12.07 -23.95
N ALA A 517 -19.08 11.05 -23.79
CA ALA A 517 -18.82 9.70 -24.25
C ALA A 517 -18.80 9.67 -25.78
N THR A 518 -17.69 9.23 -26.36
CA THR A 518 -17.53 9.10 -27.81
C THR A 518 -17.75 7.67 -28.29
N THR A 519 -17.66 6.70 -27.38
CA THR A 519 -17.90 5.28 -27.66
C THR A 519 -18.61 4.60 -26.49
N ASN A 520 -19.30 3.50 -26.79
CA ASN A 520 -19.83 2.59 -25.77
C ASN A 520 -18.70 1.69 -25.27
N ASN A 521 -18.39 1.75 -23.97
CA ASN A 521 -17.34 0.94 -23.37
C ASN A 521 -17.58 0.76 -21.86
N SER A 522 -17.30 -0.44 -21.33
CA SER A 522 -17.44 -0.78 -19.90
C SER A 522 -16.11 -0.88 -19.16
N VAL A 523 -14.98 -0.75 -19.86
CA VAL A 523 -13.64 -0.78 -19.28
C VAL A 523 -13.27 0.60 -18.75
N ALA A 524 -12.75 0.66 -17.52
CA ALA A 524 -12.25 1.90 -16.95
C ALA A 524 -11.14 2.53 -17.81
N SER A 525 -11.25 3.84 -18.02
CA SER A 525 -10.23 4.63 -18.72
C SER A 525 -9.88 5.86 -17.91
N PHE A 526 -8.66 6.35 -18.13
CA PHE A 526 -8.07 7.38 -17.30
C PHE A 526 -7.51 8.52 -18.13
N GLY A 527 -7.52 9.70 -17.55
CA GLY A 527 -6.97 10.93 -18.11
C GLY A 527 -6.53 11.87 -16.99
N LYS A 528 -6.21 13.11 -17.33
CA LYS A 528 -5.85 14.13 -16.34
C LYS A 528 -6.09 15.54 -16.86
N ILE A 529 -6.34 16.47 -15.96
CA ILE A 529 -6.28 17.91 -16.20
C ILE A 529 -5.07 18.45 -15.42
N GLY A 530 -4.27 19.27 -16.07
CA GLY A 530 -3.16 20.01 -15.47
C GLY A 530 -3.44 21.50 -15.52
N LEU A 531 -3.23 22.18 -14.38
CA LEU A 531 -3.16 23.63 -14.31
C LEU A 531 -1.69 24.00 -14.12
N PHE A 532 -1.16 24.80 -15.05
CA PHE A 532 0.25 25.17 -15.11
C PHE A 532 0.37 26.68 -14.88
N GLY A 533 0.85 27.06 -13.70
CA GLY A 533 1.01 28.44 -13.29
C GLY A 533 2.34 29.04 -13.77
N ASP A 534 2.34 30.33 -14.08
CA ASP A 534 3.54 31.06 -14.51
C ASP A 534 4.57 31.30 -13.40
N GLN A 535 4.24 31.02 -12.14
CA GLN A 535 5.19 31.00 -11.00
C GLN A 535 5.71 29.59 -10.70
N GLY A 536 5.40 28.60 -11.55
CA GLY A 536 5.92 27.24 -11.45
C GLY A 536 5.02 26.26 -10.66
N HIS A 537 3.85 26.69 -10.17
CA HIS A 537 2.91 25.76 -9.56
C HIS A 537 2.28 24.85 -10.62
N VAL A 538 2.15 23.56 -10.29
CA VAL A 538 1.50 22.56 -11.14
C VAL A 538 0.48 21.80 -10.32
N VAL A 539 -0.78 21.86 -10.77
CA VAL A 539 -1.92 21.21 -10.11
C VAL A 539 -2.44 20.11 -11.02
N ASN A 540 -2.45 18.88 -10.53
CA ASN A 540 -2.94 17.73 -11.28
C ASN A 540 -4.29 17.25 -10.76
N ILE A 541 -5.24 17.03 -11.67
CA ILE A 541 -6.58 16.52 -11.39
C ILE A 541 -6.78 15.23 -12.19
N PRO A 542 -6.72 14.04 -11.55
CA PRO A 542 -6.99 12.78 -12.24
C PRO A 542 -8.43 12.70 -12.74
N LEU A 543 -8.59 12.13 -13.95
CA LEU A 543 -9.88 11.81 -14.54
C LEU A 543 -10.04 10.30 -14.66
N SER A 544 -11.16 9.76 -14.21
CA SER A 544 -11.50 8.34 -14.31
C SER A 544 -12.93 8.18 -14.82
N VAL A 545 -13.14 7.37 -15.84
CA VAL A 545 -14.49 7.04 -16.35
C VAL A 545 -14.60 5.53 -16.56
N ILE A 546 -15.58 4.90 -15.90
CA ILE A 546 -15.77 3.44 -15.96
C ILE A 546 -16.68 3.06 -17.13
N TYR A 547 -17.99 3.27 -16.99
CA TYR A 547 -18.97 2.97 -18.03
C TYR A 547 -19.24 4.21 -18.90
N LYS A 548 -19.04 4.08 -20.21
CA LYS A 548 -19.36 5.12 -21.21
C LYS A 548 -20.52 4.65 -22.07
N ILE A 549 -21.51 5.53 -22.23
CA ILE A 549 -22.65 5.31 -23.12
C ILE A 549 -22.74 6.47 -24.11
N SER A 550 -22.51 6.18 -25.39
CA SER A 550 -22.72 7.08 -26.52
C SER A 550 -23.90 6.57 -27.35
N TYR A 551 -24.86 7.44 -27.67
CA TYR A 551 -25.88 7.14 -28.68
C TYR A 551 -25.43 7.74 -30.02
N THR A 552 -25.32 6.90 -31.05
CA THR A 552 -25.30 7.38 -32.43
C THR A 552 -26.71 7.81 -32.80
N ASN A 553 -26.91 9.07 -33.20
CA ASN A 553 -28.11 9.42 -33.95
C ASN A 553 -28.05 8.61 -35.26
N ILE A 554 -28.83 7.53 -35.33
CA ILE A 554 -29.19 6.95 -36.62
C ILE A 554 -30.14 7.98 -37.23
N THR A 555 -29.60 8.97 -37.94
CA THR A 555 -30.36 9.67 -38.97
C THR A 555 -30.68 8.62 -40.02
N THR A 556 -31.83 7.97 -39.86
CA THR A 556 -32.53 7.35 -40.98
C THR A 556 -32.87 8.48 -41.94
N SER A 557 -32.01 8.68 -42.94
CA SER A 557 -32.38 9.39 -44.16
C SER A 557 -33.48 8.57 -44.82
N SER A 558 -34.72 8.97 -44.56
CA SER A 558 -35.92 8.51 -45.25
C SER A 558 -35.90 8.86 -46.73
#